data_AF-A0A2D9H750-F1
#
_entry.id   AF-A0A2D9H750-F1
#
_cell.length_a   1.000
_cell.length_b   1.000
_cell.length_c   1.000
_cell.angle_alpha   90.00
_cell.angle_beta   90.00
_cell.angle_gamma   90.00
#
_symmetry.space_group_name_H-M   'P 1'
#
loop_
_entity.id
_entity.type
_entity.pdbx_description
1 polymer ?
#
loop_
_entity_poly.entity_id
_entity_poly.type
_entity_poly.pdbx_seq_one_letter_code
_entity_poly.pdbx_strand_id
1 'polypeptide(L)'
;MASGFRNCRSRRNWPKTVTSDRDIAVEGADQIAELFSRFLLDRGHVATVVQVRMLSGGRSVLTMHLELDSTDPSVPADVVLQVQQSAGPTSGVADVRRQFELIGLARSRGLPVAAPLWCSTDLRHLGSPFLVTSLVKGVALDPFRRDDGPVLAELASDSGLRSSIVNNLVSLHSIAASDLPDSARLPLDTSPVVHEIDRWTNVIAASRFSKDPVLLYAERWLRQNEPRGQRRSLVHGDYRLGNFIVGDGDVVAILDWEFAGEGDPLLDVGMLSSPTVVAGERFDGLWRKGEFARLYAERAGVEISPEALRYYIVLAAFKVAGLWVNSTRTAGHGAMSLDILRAGFSVLTLRRTLAQVLGLVPQAQRPVSPSARTASAALKLRDGSRDSALFTSIARALLERPPFEQELEFWSRYATWVGSSGQAAPVDLAQVAARLLDAPPDDATARDLLAQAAELPFAMWP
;
A
#
# COMPACT_ATOMS: atom_id res chain seq x y z
N MET A 1 -35.15 -19.39 -30.64
CA MET A 1 -34.49 -20.24 -29.63
C MET A 1 -33.97 -19.36 -28.53
N ALA A 2 -34.87 -19.00 -27.62
CA ALA A 2 -34.64 -18.17 -26.45
C ALA A 2 -35.23 -18.93 -25.26
N SER A 3 -34.38 -19.49 -24.39
CA SER A 3 -34.73 -19.95 -23.04
C SER A 3 -33.51 -20.64 -22.44
N GLY A 4 -32.92 -20.09 -21.38
CA GLY A 4 -31.84 -20.80 -20.70
C GLY A 4 -31.05 -20.08 -19.61
N PHE A 5 -31.40 -18.86 -19.19
CA PHE A 5 -30.79 -18.26 -17.99
C PHE A 5 -31.86 -17.51 -17.18
N ARG A 6 -32.67 -18.27 -16.43
CA ARG A 6 -33.41 -17.77 -15.27
C ARG A 6 -33.30 -18.80 -14.17
N ASN A 7 -32.57 -18.43 -13.12
CA ASN A 7 -32.85 -18.69 -11.70
C ASN A 7 -31.57 -18.94 -10.91
N CYS A 8 -30.94 -17.85 -10.50
CA CYS A 8 -30.27 -17.77 -9.19
C CYS A 8 -30.47 -16.35 -8.64
N ARG A 9 -31.74 -15.95 -8.46
CA ARG A 9 -32.09 -14.85 -7.55
C ARG A 9 -32.06 -15.42 -6.13
N SER A 10 -30.87 -15.59 -5.55
CA SER A 10 -30.75 -15.76 -4.09
C SER A 10 -30.42 -14.41 -3.48
N ARG A 11 -31.41 -13.86 -2.77
CA ARG A 11 -31.29 -12.75 -1.83
C ARG A 11 -30.06 -12.98 -0.93
N ARG A 12 -28.96 -12.28 -1.17
CA ARG A 12 -27.95 -12.01 -0.15
C ARG A 12 -28.01 -10.51 0.11
N ASN A 13 -28.42 -10.14 1.32
CA ASN A 13 -28.27 -8.78 1.80
C ASN A 13 -26.77 -8.54 1.95
N TRP A 14 -26.11 -8.14 0.86
CA TRP A 14 -24.80 -7.51 0.95
C TRP A 14 -24.95 -6.29 1.86
N PRO A 15 -23.99 -6.02 2.75
CA PRO A 15 -24.04 -4.81 3.56
C PRO A 15 -24.24 -3.62 2.62
N LYS A 16 -25.29 -2.84 2.92
CA LYS A 16 -25.64 -1.60 2.23
C LYS A 16 -24.35 -0.90 1.84
N THR A 17 -24.25 -0.51 0.57
CA THR A 17 -23.19 0.30 -0.02
C THR A 17 -22.44 1.04 1.08
N VAL A 18 -21.31 0.50 1.53
CA VAL A 18 -20.42 1.24 2.42
C VAL A 18 -19.60 2.11 1.50
N THR A 19 -20.27 3.03 0.80
CA THR A 19 -19.66 4.31 0.53
C THR A 19 -19.30 4.83 1.91
N SER A 20 -18.03 5.05 2.16
CA SER A 20 -17.65 5.86 3.30
C SER A 20 -18.14 7.28 3.00
N ASP A 21 -19.45 7.51 3.10
CA ASP A 21 -20.09 8.81 2.99
C ASP A 21 -19.78 9.57 4.27
N ARG A 22 -18.52 9.98 4.42
CA ARG A 22 -18.26 11.22 5.13
C ARG A 22 -18.27 12.26 4.04
N ASP A 23 -19.35 13.02 3.96
CA ASP A 23 -19.39 14.30 3.26
C ASP A 23 -18.35 15.23 3.92
N ILE A 24 -17.08 15.05 3.57
CA ILE A 24 -16.00 15.93 3.98
C ILE A 24 -16.06 17.09 3.00
N ALA A 25 -16.41 18.26 3.50
CA ALA A 25 -16.35 19.50 2.73
C ALA A 25 -14.92 19.65 2.17
N VAL A 26 -14.82 19.77 0.85
CA VAL A 26 -13.54 20.01 0.17
C VAL A 26 -13.23 21.50 0.25
N GLU A 27 -12.14 21.88 0.90
CA GLU A 27 -11.65 23.25 0.87
C GLU A 27 -11.32 23.64 -0.58
N GLY A 28 -11.93 24.71 -1.09
CA GLY A 28 -11.79 25.12 -2.49
C GLY A 28 -12.68 24.35 -3.49
N ALA A 29 -13.74 23.66 -3.03
CA ALA A 29 -14.70 22.97 -3.91
C ALA A 29 -15.22 23.84 -5.06
N ASP A 30 -15.59 25.10 -4.80
CA ASP A 30 -16.08 26.03 -5.82
C ASP A 30 -15.02 26.34 -6.88
N GLN A 31 -13.75 26.47 -6.46
CA GLN A 31 -12.64 26.70 -7.37
C GLN A 31 -12.38 25.47 -8.24
N ILE A 32 -12.44 24.27 -7.67
CA ILE A 32 -12.31 23.00 -8.40
C ILE A 32 -13.45 22.87 -9.41
N ALA A 33 -14.68 23.16 -9.01
CA ALA A 33 -15.86 23.12 -9.86
C ALA A 33 -15.73 24.08 -11.05
N GLU A 34 -15.32 25.33 -10.81
CA GLU A 34 -15.12 26.34 -11.86
C GLU A 34 -14.02 25.93 -12.84
N LEU A 35 -12.84 25.57 -12.32
CA LEU A 35 -11.69 25.21 -13.13
C LEU A 35 -11.96 23.95 -13.97
N PHE A 36 -12.60 22.94 -13.38
CA PHE A 36 -12.94 21.71 -14.10
C PHE A 36 -14.02 21.94 -15.16
N SER A 37 -15.00 22.82 -14.90
CA SER A 37 -16.00 23.20 -15.90
C SER A 37 -15.35 23.90 -17.11
N ARG A 38 -14.37 24.79 -16.87
CA ARG A 38 -13.57 25.39 -17.96
C ARG A 38 -12.77 24.35 -18.74
N PHE A 39 -12.15 23.40 -18.04
CA PHE A 39 -11.42 22.30 -18.66
C PHE A 39 -12.30 21.46 -19.61
N LEU A 40 -13.57 21.22 -19.25
CA LEU A 40 -14.54 20.53 -20.10
C LEU A 40 -14.92 21.40 -21.31
N LEU A 41 -15.17 22.69 -21.10
CA LEU A 41 -15.50 23.64 -22.16
C LEU A 41 -14.38 23.75 -23.21
N ASP A 42 -13.12 23.80 -22.78
CA ASP A 42 -11.95 23.83 -23.67
C ASP A 42 -11.83 22.57 -24.56
N ARG A 43 -12.51 21.48 -24.17
CA ARG A 43 -12.60 20.22 -24.94
C ARG A 43 -13.90 20.08 -25.72
N GLY A 44 -14.71 21.14 -25.77
CA GLY A 44 -15.98 21.17 -26.50
C GLY A 44 -17.16 20.56 -25.75
N HIS A 45 -17.00 20.26 -24.46
CA HIS A 45 -18.09 19.72 -23.63
C HIS A 45 -18.80 20.85 -22.88
N VAL A 46 -20.10 21.00 -23.11
CA VAL A 46 -20.94 21.96 -22.38
C VAL A 46 -21.46 21.29 -21.11
N ALA A 47 -20.70 21.41 -20.03
CA ALA A 47 -20.98 20.80 -18.74
C ALA A 47 -20.51 21.69 -17.58
N THR A 48 -21.23 21.65 -16.47
CA THR A 48 -20.88 22.35 -15.22
C THR A 48 -20.84 21.36 -14.06
N VAL A 49 -19.85 21.53 -13.18
CA VAL A 49 -19.79 20.77 -11.92
C VAL A 49 -20.83 21.32 -10.95
N VAL A 50 -21.82 20.51 -10.58
CA VAL A 50 -22.87 20.89 -9.62
C VAL A 50 -22.54 20.47 -8.20
N GLN A 51 -21.70 19.44 -8.04
CA GLN A 51 -21.27 19.01 -6.72
C GLN A 51 -19.86 18.42 -6.75
N VAL A 52 -19.09 18.70 -5.69
CA VAL A 52 -17.78 18.11 -5.41
C VAL A 52 -17.86 17.41 -4.06
N ARG A 53 -17.53 16.12 -4.01
CA ARG A 53 -17.45 15.34 -2.76
C ARG A 53 -16.08 14.71 -2.63
N MET A 54 -15.52 14.71 -1.42
CA MET A 54 -14.32 13.95 -1.14
C MET A 54 -14.66 12.46 -1.02
N LEU A 55 -13.93 11.59 -1.71
CA LEU A 55 -14.16 10.15 -1.54
C LEU A 55 -13.34 9.56 -0.39
N SER A 56 -14.02 8.62 0.26
CA SER A 56 -13.59 7.50 1.09
C SER A 56 -12.34 6.70 0.71
N GLY A 57 -11.14 7.24 0.47
CA GLY A 57 -9.95 6.40 0.19
C GLY A 57 -8.99 6.97 -0.85
N GLY A 58 -7.81 6.35 -0.96
CA GLY A 58 -6.66 6.88 -1.70
C GLY A 58 -5.78 7.76 -0.80
N ARG A 59 -4.82 7.15 -0.10
CA ARG A 59 -3.92 7.89 0.83
C ARG A 59 -2.83 8.68 0.10
N SER A 60 -2.64 8.42 -1.20
CA SER A 60 -1.57 9.01 -2.03
C SER A 60 -2.06 10.09 -3.00
N VAL A 61 -3.37 10.16 -3.27
CA VAL A 61 -3.97 11.01 -4.30
C VAL A 61 -5.30 11.57 -3.79
N LEU A 62 -5.55 12.86 -4.03
CA LEU A 62 -6.83 13.47 -3.67
C LEU A 62 -7.90 13.00 -4.67
N THR A 63 -8.81 12.14 -4.21
CA THR A 63 -9.80 11.44 -5.05
C THR A 63 -11.21 11.96 -4.79
N MET A 64 -11.75 12.75 -5.71
CA MET A 64 -13.05 13.41 -5.59
C MET A 64 -14.09 12.78 -6.50
N HIS A 65 -15.34 12.76 -6.06
CA HIS A 65 -16.50 12.54 -6.92
C HIS A 65 -17.06 13.89 -7.36
N LEU A 66 -17.23 14.06 -8.67
CA LEU A 66 -17.86 15.24 -9.25
C LEU A 66 -19.20 14.82 -9.89
N GLU A 67 -20.24 15.57 -9.57
CA GLU A 67 -21.52 15.52 -10.27
C GLU A 67 -21.53 16.61 -11.34
N LEU A 68 -21.84 16.22 -12.57
CA LEU A 68 -21.85 17.08 -13.74
C LEU A 68 -23.28 17.26 -14.23
N ASP A 69 -23.69 18.52 -14.42
CA ASP A 69 -24.86 18.86 -15.22
C ASP A 69 -24.40 19.18 -16.64
N SER A 70 -24.92 18.44 -17.62
CA SER A 70 -24.50 18.59 -19.01
C SER A 70 -25.66 18.37 -19.97
N THR A 71 -25.65 19.15 -21.05
CA THR A 71 -26.53 18.94 -22.21
C THR A 71 -25.90 18.01 -23.26
N ASP A 72 -24.63 17.65 -23.09
CA ASP A 72 -23.89 16.75 -23.97
C ASP A 72 -24.05 15.29 -23.49
N PRO A 73 -24.71 14.41 -24.27
CA PRO A 73 -24.94 13.03 -23.87
C PRO A 73 -23.65 12.19 -23.80
N SER A 74 -22.52 12.69 -24.31
CA SER A 74 -21.21 12.04 -24.18
C SER A 74 -20.53 12.30 -22.83
N VAL A 75 -21.02 13.28 -22.06
CA VAL A 75 -20.51 13.60 -20.73
C VAL A 75 -21.31 12.80 -19.68
N PRO A 76 -20.66 11.92 -18.90
CA PRO A 76 -21.34 11.22 -17.81
C PRO A 76 -21.72 12.18 -16.67
N ALA A 77 -22.86 11.91 -16.04
CA ALA A 77 -23.35 12.69 -14.90
C ALA A 77 -22.45 12.56 -13.65
N ASP A 78 -21.73 11.45 -13.50
CA ASP A 78 -20.88 11.17 -12.35
C ASP A 78 -19.46 10.78 -12.80
N VAL A 79 -18.45 11.48 -12.26
CA VAL A 79 -17.05 11.19 -12.54
C VAL A 79 -16.19 11.19 -11.28
N VAL A 80 -15.08 10.46 -11.34
CA VAL A 80 -14.06 10.44 -10.28
C VAL A 80 -12.84 11.22 -10.77
N LEU A 81 -12.51 12.31 -10.09
CA LEU A 81 -11.33 13.14 -10.32
C LEU A 81 -10.22 12.76 -9.34
N GLN A 82 -9.07 12.37 -9.86
CA GLN A 82 -7.87 12.04 -9.11
C GLN A 82 -6.80 13.09 -9.37
N VAL A 83 -6.50 13.91 -8.36
CA VAL A 83 -5.52 15.01 -8.46
C VAL A 83 -4.19 14.58 -7.86
N GLN A 84 -3.14 14.61 -8.67
CA GLN A 84 -1.79 14.26 -8.23
C GLN A 84 -1.31 15.27 -7.17
N GLN A 85 -0.88 14.75 -6.02
CA GLN A 85 -0.35 15.57 -4.94
C GLN A 85 1.16 15.78 -5.10
N SER A 86 1.63 16.97 -4.73
CA SER A 86 3.07 17.29 -4.71
C SER A 86 3.82 16.58 -3.58
N ALA A 87 3.10 16.18 -2.52
CA ALA A 87 3.62 15.46 -1.36
C ALA A 87 2.78 14.21 -1.08
N GLY A 88 3.41 13.11 -0.70
CA GLY A 88 2.73 11.84 -0.39
C GLY A 88 3.61 10.62 -0.67
N PRO A 89 3.13 9.40 -0.33
CA PRO A 89 3.83 8.13 -0.56
C PRO A 89 4.32 7.93 -1.99
N THR A 90 3.66 8.55 -2.97
CA THR A 90 3.92 8.37 -4.41
C THR A 90 4.40 9.62 -5.13
N SER A 91 4.73 10.67 -4.37
CA SER A 91 5.37 11.86 -4.94
C SER A 91 6.67 11.49 -5.64
N GLY A 92 6.82 11.95 -6.89
CA GLY A 92 7.93 11.63 -7.79
C GLY A 92 7.85 10.26 -8.47
N VAL A 93 6.81 9.47 -8.18
CA VAL A 93 6.69 8.08 -8.61
C VAL A 93 5.43 7.84 -9.46
N ALA A 94 4.34 8.56 -9.15
CA ALA A 94 3.09 8.55 -9.90
C ALA A 94 3.15 9.44 -11.15
N ASP A 95 2.58 8.93 -12.25
CA ASP A 95 2.41 9.64 -13.52
C ASP A 95 0.97 9.44 -14.00
N VAL A 96 0.17 10.51 -14.02
CA VAL A 96 -1.25 10.45 -14.41
C VAL A 96 -1.45 10.11 -15.88
N ARG A 97 -0.51 10.45 -16.76
CA ARG A 97 -0.60 10.13 -18.18
C ARG A 97 -0.35 8.64 -18.41
N ARG A 98 0.69 8.09 -17.78
CA ARG A 98 0.93 6.64 -17.77
C ARG A 98 -0.27 5.88 -17.25
N GLN A 99 -0.86 6.32 -16.14
CA GLN A 99 -2.07 5.71 -15.58
C GLN A 99 -3.25 5.73 -16.56
N PHE A 100 -3.54 6.87 -17.18
CA PHE A 100 -4.60 6.99 -18.18
C PHE A 100 -4.44 5.97 -19.33
N GLU A 101 -3.22 5.85 -19.85
CA GLU A 101 -2.90 4.94 -20.96
C GLU A 101 -3.03 3.47 -20.54
N LEU A 102 -2.51 3.11 -19.37
CA LEU A 102 -2.56 1.74 -18.85
C LEU A 102 -3.98 1.29 -18.48
N ILE A 103 -4.79 2.18 -17.90
CA ILE A 103 -6.21 1.89 -17.61
C ILE A 103 -6.96 1.68 -18.94
N GLY A 104 -6.69 2.52 -19.96
CA GLY A 104 -7.29 2.37 -21.28
C GLY A 104 -6.92 1.04 -21.95
N LEU A 105 -5.63 0.67 -21.89
CA LEU A 105 -5.14 -0.62 -22.38
C LEU A 105 -5.80 -1.79 -21.63
N ALA A 106 -5.79 -1.76 -20.29
CA ALA A 106 -6.40 -2.80 -19.46
C ALA A 106 -7.88 -2.98 -19.79
N ARG A 107 -8.63 -1.88 -19.94
CA ARG A 107 -10.04 -1.89 -20.35
C ARG A 107 -10.22 -2.52 -21.73
N SER A 108 -9.37 -2.17 -22.70
CA SER A 108 -9.44 -2.73 -24.06
C SER A 108 -9.21 -4.24 -24.10
N ARG A 109 -8.55 -4.79 -23.06
CA ARG A 109 -8.31 -6.22 -22.86
C ARG A 109 -9.37 -6.89 -21.99
N GLY A 110 -10.44 -6.19 -21.63
CA GLY A 110 -11.58 -6.72 -20.89
C GLY A 110 -11.37 -6.80 -19.37
N LEU A 111 -10.33 -6.17 -18.82
CA LEU A 111 -10.17 -6.08 -17.37
C LEU A 111 -11.24 -5.17 -16.76
N PRO A 112 -11.76 -5.49 -15.56
CA PRO A 112 -12.71 -4.64 -14.86
C PRO A 112 -11.97 -3.42 -14.32
N VAL A 113 -12.07 -2.30 -15.02
CA VAL A 113 -11.51 -1.00 -14.62
C VAL A 113 -12.50 0.11 -14.93
N ALA A 114 -12.42 1.20 -14.16
CA ALA A 114 -13.14 2.43 -14.47
C ALA A 114 -12.76 2.93 -15.87
N ALA A 115 -13.72 3.44 -16.63
CA ALA A 115 -13.44 4.00 -17.94
C ALA A 115 -12.56 5.26 -17.77
N PRO A 116 -11.38 5.34 -18.39
CA PRO A 116 -10.58 6.56 -18.37
C PRO A 116 -11.23 7.56 -19.32
N LEU A 117 -11.69 8.70 -18.78
CA LEU A 117 -12.46 9.69 -19.52
C LEU A 117 -11.56 10.82 -20.02
N TRP A 118 -10.80 11.43 -19.11
CA TRP A 118 -9.90 12.52 -19.43
C TRP A 118 -8.63 12.49 -18.57
N CYS A 119 -7.56 13.11 -19.05
CA CYS A 119 -6.35 13.36 -18.27
C CYS A 119 -5.76 14.73 -18.65
N SER A 120 -5.01 15.32 -17.72
CA SER A 120 -4.23 16.53 -18.00
C SER A 120 -2.94 16.52 -17.20
N THR A 121 -1.83 16.87 -17.87
CA THR A 121 -0.56 17.24 -17.23
C THR A 121 -0.31 18.75 -17.26
N ASP A 122 -1.20 19.51 -17.90
CA ASP A 122 -1.14 20.96 -17.96
C ASP A 122 -1.66 21.58 -16.65
N LEU A 123 -0.75 22.23 -15.93
CA LEU A 123 -1.02 22.85 -14.63
C LEU A 123 -2.00 24.03 -14.73
N ARG A 124 -2.22 24.59 -15.93
CA ARG A 124 -3.18 25.67 -16.13
C ARG A 124 -4.63 25.26 -15.85
N HIS A 125 -4.94 23.96 -15.91
CA HIS A 125 -6.30 23.46 -15.71
C HIS A 125 -6.68 23.38 -14.23
N LEU A 126 -5.91 22.67 -13.38
CA LEU A 126 -6.24 22.47 -11.95
C LEU A 126 -5.09 22.77 -10.99
N GLY A 127 -4.01 23.41 -11.46
CA GLY A 127 -2.80 23.64 -10.66
C GLY A 127 -1.93 22.40 -10.46
N SER A 128 -2.45 21.20 -10.78
CA SER A 128 -1.77 19.91 -10.66
C SER A 128 -2.18 18.98 -11.81
N PRO A 129 -1.35 17.99 -12.17
CA PRO A 129 -1.76 16.92 -13.07
C PRO A 129 -2.92 16.11 -12.48
N PHE A 130 -3.82 15.61 -13.32
CA PHE A 130 -4.96 14.83 -12.87
C PHE A 130 -5.44 13.80 -13.91
N LEU A 131 -6.17 12.82 -13.39
CA LEU A 131 -6.86 11.76 -14.12
C LEU A 131 -8.35 11.79 -13.78
N VAL A 132 -9.21 11.59 -14.78
CA VAL A 132 -10.66 11.47 -14.60
C VAL A 132 -11.13 10.13 -15.12
N THR A 133 -11.91 9.42 -14.30
CA THR A 133 -12.52 8.15 -14.66
C THR A 133 -14.02 8.15 -14.43
N SER A 134 -14.73 7.18 -15.02
CA SER A 134 -16.14 6.95 -14.72
C SER A 134 -16.32 6.49 -13.26
N LEU A 135 -17.39 6.91 -12.60
CA LEU A 135 -17.76 6.34 -11.31
C LEU A 135 -18.17 4.87 -11.44
N VAL A 136 -17.52 3.97 -10.70
CA VAL A 136 -17.92 2.56 -10.60
C VAL A 136 -18.60 2.32 -9.25
N LYS A 137 -19.80 1.77 -9.27
CA LYS A 137 -20.57 1.45 -8.06
C LYS A 137 -20.17 0.08 -7.52
N GLY A 138 -19.95 0.00 -6.21
CA GLY A 138 -19.69 -1.23 -5.48
C GLY A 138 -19.11 -0.94 -4.10
N VAL A 139 -18.48 -1.93 -3.49
CA VAL A 139 -17.89 -1.83 -2.15
C VAL A 139 -16.36 -1.84 -2.28
N ALA A 140 -15.71 -0.76 -1.83
CA ALA A 140 -14.28 -0.73 -1.60
C ALA A 140 -13.99 -1.25 -0.20
N LEU A 141 -13.13 -2.25 -0.07
CA LEU A 141 -12.81 -2.91 1.20
C LEU A 141 -11.37 -2.63 1.57
N ASP A 142 -11.09 -2.28 2.82
CA ASP A 142 -9.72 -2.16 3.30
C ASP A 142 -9.47 -3.26 4.34
N PRO A 143 -8.57 -4.24 4.07
CA PRO A 143 -8.31 -5.33 5.00
C PRO A 143 -7.79 -4.87 6.36
N PHE A 144 -7.29 -3.63 6.46
CA PHE A 144 -6.80 -3.03 7.70
C PHE A 144 -7.83 -2.16 8.43
N ARG A 145 -9.02 -1.97 7.86
CA ARG A 145 -10.11 -1.26 8.53
C ARG A 145 -10.80 -2.21 9.50
N ARG A 146 -10.82 -1.83 10.78
CA ARG A 146 -11.38 -2.65 11.88
C ARG A 146 -12.82 -3.10 11.61
N ASP A 147 -13.61 -2.24 10.99
CA ASP A 147 -15.04 -2.48 10.73
C ASP A 147 -15.27 -3.49 9.60
N ASP A 148 -14.26 -3.77 8.77
CA ASP A 148 -14.39 -4.70 7.64
C ASP A 148 -14.17 -6.17 8.03
N GLY A 149 -13.65 -6.45 9.23
CA GLY A 149 -13.31 -7.80 9.70
C GLY A 149 -14.39 -8.89 9.48
N PRO A 150 -15.66 -8.66 9.87
CA PRO A 150 -16.73 -9.63 9.64
C PRO A 150 -17.01 -9.87 8.15
N VAL A 151 -16.97 -8.82 7.33
CA VAL A 151 -17.21 -8.91 5.88
C VAL A 151 -16.05 -9.64 5.20
N LEU A 152 -14.81 -9.38 5.60
CA LEU A 152 -13.63 -10.09 5.10
C LEU A 152 -13.68 -11.60 5.37
N ALA A 153 -14.18 -12.01 6.55
CA ALA A 153 -14.33 -13.42 6.88
C ALA A 153 -15.34 -14.15 5.97
N GLU A 154 -16.44 -13.48 5.61
CA GLU A 154 -17.42 -13.98 4.64
C GLU A 154 -16.81 -14.07 3.24
N LEU A 155 -16.16 -13.00 2.78
CA LEU A 155 -15.54 -12.92 1.45
C LEU A 155 -14.38 -13.90 1.28
N ALA A 156 -13.63 -14.21 2.35
CA ALA A 156 -12.59 -15.23 2.32
C ALA A 156 -13.13 -16.64 1.99
N SER A 157 -14.42 -16.86 2.24
CA SER A 157 -15.13 -18.09 1.89
C SER A 157 -15.81 -18.02 0.51
N ASP A 158 -15.84 -16.85 -0.14
CA ASP A 158 -16.41 -16.68 -1.47
C ASP A 158 -15.44 -17.14 -2.57
N SER A 159 -15.67 -18.36 -3.07
CA SER A 159 -14.87 -18.93 -4.15
C SER A 159 -14.99 -18.17 -5.48
N GLY A 160 -16.09 -17.45 -5.71
CA GLY A 160 -16.34 -16.68 -6.93
C GLY A 160 -15.43 -15.45 -6.96
N LEU A 161 -15.46 -14.64 -5.90
CA LEU A 161 -14.63 -13.45 -5.77
C LEU A 161 -13.15 -13.81 -5.83
N ARG A 162 -12.75 -14.84 -5.09
CA ARG A 162 -11.36 -15.30 -5.08
C ARG A 162 -10.90 -15.79 -6.46
N SER A 163 -11.77 -16.47 -7.19
CA SER A 163 -11.47 -16.87 -8.56
C SER A 163 -11.36 -15.67 -9.49
N SER A 164 -12.23 -14.67 -9.33
CA SER A 164 -12.17 -13.42 -10.08
C SER A 164 -10.86 -12.66 -9.87
N ILE A 165 -10.43 -12.47 -8.62
CA ILE A 165 -9.16 -11.81 -8.30
C ILE A 165 -7.99 -12.50 -9.02
N VAL A 166 -7.89 -13.83 -8.93
CA VAL A 166 -6.79 -14.54 -9.59
C VAL A 166 -6.91 -14.48 -11.11
N ASN A 167 -8.10 -14.67 -11.68
CA ASN A 167 -8.32 -14.62 -13.13
C ASN A 167 -7.97 -13.24 -13.70
N ASN A 168 -8.37 -12.17 -13.03
CA ASN A 168 -8.06 -10.81 -13.46
C ASN A 168 -6.55 -10.54 -13.44
N LEU A 169 -5.82 -11.03 -12.42
CA LEU A 169 -4.36 -10.89 -12.39
C LEU A 169 -3.68 -11.69 -13.52
N VAL A 170 -4.15 -12.91 -13.80
CA VAL A 170 -3.64 -13.71 -14.94
C VAL A 170 -3.89 -13.00 -16.27
N SER A 171 -5.09 -12.45 -16.47
CA SER A 171 -5.42 -11.65 -17.66
C SER A 171 -4.55 -10.40 -17.77
N LEU A 172 -4.28 -9.70 -16.66
CA LEU A 172 -3.38 -8.55 -16.63
C LEU A 172 -1.95 -8.94 -17.05
N HIS A 173 -1.41 -10.01 -16.47
CA HIS A 173 -0.07 -10.52 -16.78
C HIS A 173 0.06 -11.17 -18.18
N SER A 174 -1.04 -11.32 -18.91
CA SER A 174 -1.04 -11.75 -20.32
C SER A 174 -0.74 -10.61 -21.29
N ILE A 175 -0.82 -9.36 -20.85
CA ILE A 175 -0.50 -8.17 -21.66
C ILE A 175 1.01 -8.07 -21.76
N ALA A 176 1.55 -8.29 -22.96
CA ALA A 176 2.98 -8.31 -23.21
C ALA A 176 3.59 -6.90 -23.14
N ALA A 177 4.87 -6.82 -22.78
CA ALA A 177 5.60 -5.55 -22.76
C ALA A 177 5.58 -4.80 -24.11
N SER A 178 5.49 -5.51 -25.24
CA SER A 178 5.36 -4.91 -26.57
C SER A 178 4.08 -4.11 -26.76
N ASP A 179 3.04 -4.41 -25.99
CA ASP A 179 1.72 -3.79 -26.09
C ASP A 179 1.60 -2.55 -25.19
N LEU A 180 2.61 -2.30 -24.34
CA LEU A 180 2.62 -1.20 -23.39
C LEU A 180 2.99 0.12 -24.06
N PRO A 181 2.43 1.25 -23.58
CA PRO A 181 2.88 2.57 -24.01
C PRO A 181 4.33 2.82 -23.59
N ASP A 182 5.04 3.68 -24.32
CA ASP A 182 6.45 4.03 -24.06
C ASP A 182 6.69 4.49 -22.62
N SER A 183 5.72 5.22 -22.05
CA SER A 183 5.71 5.71 -20.67
C SER A 183 5.78 4.60 -19.62
N ALA A 184 5.41 3.36 -19.98
CA ALA A 184 5.34 2.20 -19.11
C ALA A 184 6.39 1.12 -19.45
N ARG A 185 7.14 1.25 -20.56
CA ARG A 185 8.12 0.26 -21.01
C ARG A 185 9.49 0.48 -20.39
N LEU A 186 10.17 -0.62 -20.09
CA LEU A 186 11.56 -0.61 -19.64
C LEU A 186 12.51 -0.81 -20.82
N PRO A 187 13.70 -0.16 -20.83
CA PRO A 187 14.73 -0.43 -21.82
C PRO A 187 15.04 -1.93 -21.91
N LEU A 188 15.30 -2.45 -23.11
CA LEU A 188 15.40 -3.91 -23.34
C LEU A 188 16.51 -4.60 -22.54
N ASP A 189 17.58 -3.88 -22.22
CA ASP A 189 18.72 -4.33 -21.42
C ASP A 189 18.50 -4.20 -19.91
N THR A 190 17.37 -3.62 -19.49
CA THR A 190 17.02 -3.43 -18.08
C THR A 190 16.27 -4.65 -17.55
N SER A 191 16.79 -5.23 -16.46
CA SER A 191 16.06 -6.23 -15.67
C SER A 191 14.86 -5.58 -14.97
N PRO A 192 13.63 -6.13 -15.13
CA PRO A 192 12.45 -5.64 -14.41
C PRO A 192 12.61 -5.63 -12.89
N VAL A 193 13.22 -6.66 -12.30
CA VAL A 193 13.37 -6.71 -10.84
C VAL A 193 14.48 -5.77 -10.34
N VAL A 194 15.57 -5.60 -11.10
CA VAL A 194 16.61 -4.62 -10.75
C VAL A 194 16.06 -3.20 -10.84
N HIS A 195 15.23 -2.90 -11.85
CA HIS A 195 14.56 -1.61 -11.94
C HIS A 195 13.70 -1.31 -10.71
N GLU A 196 12.92 -2.29 -10.23
CA GLU A 196 12.11 -2.10 -9.02
C GLU A 196 12.98 -1.94 -7.76
N ILE A 197 14.11 -2.67 -7.64
CA ILE A 197 15.08 -2.48 -6.55
C ILE A 197 15.63 -1.06 -6.58
N ASP A 198 16.14 -0.60 -7.73
CA ASP A 198 16.74 0.72 -7.89
C ASP A 198 15.75 1.84 -7.56
N ARG A 199 14.49 1.70 -8.00
CA ARG A 199 13.40 2.63 -7.69
C ARG A 199 13.25 2.84 -6.18
N TRP A 200 13.16 1.76 -5.41
CA TRP A 200 12.97 1.85 -3.96
C TRP A 200 14.25 2.18 -3.19
N THR A 201 15.41 1.74 -3.68
CA THR A 201 16.72 2.17 -3.15
C THR A 201 16.85 3.70 -3.23
N ASN A 202 16.51 4.30 -4.37
CA ASN A 202 16.61 5.76 -4.54
C ASN A 202 15.71 6.51 -3.56
N VAL A 203 14.48 6.03 -3.36
CA VAL A 203 13.55 6.60 -2.37
C VAL A 203 14.11 6.49 -0.95
N ILE A 204 14.66 5.33 -0.58
CA ILE A 204 15.23 5.08 0.76
C ILE A 204 16.50 5.92 0.97
N ALA A 205 17.37 6.00 -0.03
CA ALA A 205 18.61 6.77 0.02
C ALA A 205 18.36 8.28 0.21
N ALA A 206 17.27 8.80 -0.35
CA ALA A 206 16.84 10.20 -0.19
C ALA A 206 16.18 10.50 1.17
N SER A 207 16.15 9.54 2.10
CA SER A 207 15.48 9.66 3.38
C SER A 207 16.44 9.56 4.58
N ARG A 208 15.91 9.82 5.78
CA ARG A 208 16.63 9.58 7.05
C ARG A 208 16.97 8.10 7.30
N PHE A 209 16.37 7.17 6.55
CA PHE A 209 16.57 5.72 6.67
C PHE A 209 17.64 5.18 5.71
N SER A 210 18.38 6.04 5.00
CA SER A 210 19.43 5.66 4.06
C SER A 210 20.54 4.78 4.65
N LYS A 211 20.76 4.83 5.97
CA LYS A 211 21.76 4.02 6.69
C LYS A 211 21.16 2.88 7.50
N ASP A 212 19.89 2.53 7.24
CA ASP A 212 19.22 1.46 7.95
C ASP A 212 19.86 0.09 7.64
N PRO A 213 20.37 -0.65 8.65
CA PRO A 213 21.09 -1.90 8.40
C PRO A 213 20.21 -3.00 7.82
N VAL A 214 18.90 -3.04 8.13
CA VAL A 214 17.99 -4.05 7.59
C VAL A 214 17.63 -3.74 6.15
N LEU A 215 17.36 -2.47 5.81
CA LEU A 215 17.08 -2.07 4.42
C LEU A 215 18.31 -2.23 3.52
N LEU A 216 19.50 -1.86 3.99
CA LEU A 216 20.76 -2.08 3.26
C LEU A 216 21.04 -3.58 3.05
N TYR A 217 20.77 -4.41 4.05
CA TYR A 217 20.92 -5.85 3.93
C TYR A 217 19.89 -6.44 2.95
N ALA A 218 18.63 -6.01 3.02
CA ALA A 218 17.57 -6.45 2.11
C ALA A 218 17.91 -6.09 0.66
N GLU A 219 18.36 -4.86 0.40
CA GLU A 219 18.83 -4.45 -0.92
C GLU A 219 19.96 -5.35 -1.42
N ARG A 220 21.00 -5.55 -0.61
CA ARG A 220 22.15 -6.40 -0.99
C ARG A 220 21.71 -7.84 -1.27
N TRP A 221 20.84 -8.39 -0.43
CA TRP A 221 20.30 -9.73 -0.62
C TRP A 221 19.51 -9.83 -1.93
N LEU A 222 18.64 -8.86 -2.22
CA LEU A 222 17.87 -8.81 -3.48
C LEU A 222 18.79 -8.79 -4.70
N ARG A 223 19.82 -7.93 -4.70
CA ARG A 223 20.77 -7.87 -5.82
C ARG A 223 21.58 -9.16 -6.01
N GLN A 224 21.88 -9.88 -4.94
CA GLN A 224 22.66 -11.12 -4.99
C GLN A 224 21.83 -12.35 -5.38
N ASN A 225 20.50 -12.29 -5.22
CA ASN A 225 19.59 -13.42 -5.41
C ASN A 225 18.63 -13.20 -6.58
N GLU A 226 19.00 -12.36 -7.54
CA GLU A 226 18.18 -12.03 -8.71
C GLU A 226 17.69 -13.31 -9.43
N PRO A 227 16.36 -13.49 -9.62
CA PRO A 227 15.82 -14.64 -10.31
C PRO A 227 16.17 -14.60 -11.80
N ARG A 228 16.52 -15.77 -12.36
CA ARG A 228 16.70 -15.94 -13.81
C ARG A 228 15.36 -16.17 -14.50
N GLY A 229 15.28 -15.85 -15.80
CA GLY A 229 14.10 -16.14 -16.61
C GLY A 229 12.91 -15.22 -16.32
N GLN A 230 13.19 -13.97 -15.93
CA GLN A 230 12.16 -12.98 -15.67
C GLN A 230 11.25 -12.80 -16.89
N ARG A 231 9.95 -12.74 -16.64
CA ARG A 231 8.98 -12.39 -17.68
C ARG A 231 8.81 -10.88 -17.72
N ARG A 232 8.38 -10.38 -18.88
CA ARG A 232 8.06 -8.96 -19.10
C ARG A 232 6.61 -8.82 -19.51
N SER A 233 5.79 -8.30 -18.62
CA SER A 233 4.37 -8.02 -18.86
C SER A 233 3.95 -6.73 -18.20
N LEU A 234 2.71 -6.31 -18.43
CA LEU A 234 2.06 -5.39 -17.51
C LEU A 234 2.07 -6.00 -16.10
N VAL A 235 2.41 -5.19 -15.10
CA VAL A 235 2.16 -5.46 -13.68
C VAL A 235 1.39 -4.27 -13.10
N HIS A 236 0.54 -4.54 -12.11
CA HIS A 236 -0.21 -3.49 -11.41
C HIS A 236 0.69 -2.76 -10.40
N GLY A 237 1.53 -3.50 -9.69
CA GLY A 237 2.50 -2.98 -8.72
C GLY A 237 1.94 -2.76 -7.31
N ASP A 238 0.63 -2.61 -7.13
CA ASP A 238 -0.07 -2.64 -5.83
C ASP A 238 -1.37 -3.47 -5.91
N TYR A 239 -1.29 -4.69 -6.45
CA TYR A 239 -2.47 -5.54 -6.64
C TYR A 239 -2.95 -6.15 -5.31
N ARG A 240 -3.94 -5.53 -4.65
CA ARG A 240 -4.46 -5.98 -3.34
C ARG A 240 -5.92 -5.59 -3.13
N LEU A 241 -6.60 -6.20 -2.16
CA LEU A 241 -8.03 -6.04 -1.85
C LEU A 241 -8.43 -4.58 -1.63
N GLY A 242 -7.54 -3.81 -0.99
CA GLY A 242 -7.69 -2.37 -0.80
C GLY A 242 -7.87 -1.54 -2.07
N ASN A 243 -7.52 -2.12 -3.23
CA ASN A 243 -7.58 -1.48 -4.53
C ASN A 243 -8.62 -2.14 -5.45
N PHE A 244 -9.55 -2.93 -4.89
CA PHE A 244 -10.67 -3.50 -5.65
C PHE A 244 -11.99 -2.87 -5.20
N ILE A 245 -12.85 -2.58 -6.18
CA ILE A 245 -14.27 -2.43 -5.94
C ILE A 245 -14.91 -3.79 -6.20
N VAL A 246 -15.66 -4.28 -5.23
CA VAL A 246 -16.35 -5.58 -5.27
C VAL A 246 -17.85 -5.37 -5.41
N GLY A 247 -18.50 -6.19 -6.23
CA GLY A 247 -19.95 -6.21 -6.39
C GLY A 247 -20.41 -7.59 -6.84
N ASP A 248 -21.52 -8.08 -6.28
CA ASP A 248 -22.15 -9.36 -6.67
C ASP A 248 -21.20 -10.58 -6.69
N GLY A 249 -20.18 -10.59 -5.81
CA GLY A 249 -19.20 -11.67 -5.72
C GLY A 249 -18.09 -11.61 -6.79
N ASP A 250 -17.91 -10.47 -7.45
CA ASP A 250 -16.91 -10.25 -8.49
C ASP A 250 -16.13 -8.93 -8.24
N VAL A 251 -14.94 -8.82 -8.82
CA VAL A 251 -14.19 -7.56 -8.89
C VAL A 251 -14.77 -6.74 -10.04
N VAL A 252 -15.42 -5.63 -9.71
CA VAL A 252 -16.05 -4.74 -10.69
C VAL A 252 -15.15 -3.58 -11.12
N ALA A 253 -14.13 -3.25 -10.33
CA ALA A 253 -13.04 -2.38 -10.76
C ALA A 253 -11.72 -2.66 -10.01
N ILE A 254 -10.61 -2.62 -10.74
CA ILE A 254 -9.24 -2.53 -10.22
C ILE A 254 -8.83 -1.06 -10.24
N LEU A 255 -8.43 -0.54 -9.07
CA LEU A 255 -8.08 0.85 -8.81
C LEU A 255 -6.57 1.02 -8.61
N ASP A 256 -6.14 2.28 -8.54
CA ASP A 256 -4.81 2.69 -8.08
C ASP A 256 -3.62 2.19 -8.94
N TRP A 257 -3.58 2.66 -10.18
CA TRP A 257 -2.61 2.26 -11.21
C TRP A 257 -1.27 3.00 -11.12
N GLU A 258 -0.99 3.71 -10.02
CA GLU A 258 0.14 4.64 -9.93
C GLU A 258 1.52 3.96 -10.06
N PHE A 259 1.61 2.68 -9.68
CA PHE A 259 2.81 1.85 -9.81
C PHE A 259 2.83 0.95 -11.04
N ALA A 260 1.74 0.94 -11.82
CA ALA A 260 1.60 0.04 -12.94
C ALA A 260 2.60 0.37 -14.05
N GLY A 261 3.10 -0.68 -14.70
CA GLY A 261 4.11 -0.57 -15.74
C GLY A 261 4.63 -1.94 -16.16
N GLU A 262 5.71 -1.95 -16.94
CA GLU A 262 6.39 -3.19 -17.27
C GLU A 262 7.11 -3.78 -16.05
N GLY A 263 6.88 -5.06 -15.80
CA GLY A 263 7.45 -5.77 -14.65
C GLY A 263 7.47 -7.29 -14.85
N ASP A 264 8.08 -7.99 -13.88
CA ASP A 264 7.88 -9.43 -13.75
C ASP A 264 6.53 -9.70 -13.05
N PRO A 265 5.62 -10.53 -13.61
CA PRO A 265 4.36 -10.94 -12.99
C PRO A 265 4.44 -11.33 -11.52
N LEU A 266 5.56 -11.90 -11.09
CA LEU A 266 5.73 -12.35 -9.72
C LEU A 266 5.90 -11.20 -8.73
N LEU A 267 6.10 -9.95 -9.18
CA LEU A 267 6.03 -8.75 -8.33
C LEU A 267 4.65 -8.65 -7.64
N ASP A 268 3.56 -8.77 -8.40
CA ASP A 268 2.20 -8.71 -7.85
C ASP A 268 1.88 -9.96 -7.01
N VAL A 269 2.39 -11.13 -7.40
CA VAL A 269 2.22 -12.37 -6.62
C VAL A 269 2.93 -12.29 -5.27
N GLY A 270 4.15 -11.73 -5.26
CA GLY A 270 4.94 -11.49 -4.05
C GLY A 270 4.25 -10.52 -3.10
N MET A 271 3.61 -9.48 -3.64
CA MET A 271 2.85 -8.50 -2.85
C MET A 271 1.71 -9.16 -2.06
N LEU A 272 0.85 -9.95 -2.72
CA LEU A 272 -0.25 -10.67 -2.06
C LEU A 272 0.19 -11.84 -1.18
N SER A 273 1.42 -12.33 -1.38
CA SER A 273 2.01 -13.39 -0.56
C SER A 273 2.86 -12.84 0.58
N SER A 274 2.96 -11.52 0.72
CA SER A 274 3.82 -10.85 1.68
C SER A 274 3.17 -10.75 3.06
N PRO A 275 3.91 -10.98 4.17
CA PRO A 275 3.39 -10.73 5.51
C PRO A 275 2.97 -9.28 5.75
N THR A 276 3.42 -8.34 4.89
CA THR A 276 3.05 -6.93 4.94
C THR A 276 1.58 -6.66 4.66
N VAL A 277 0.88 -7.61 4.03
CA VAL A 277 -0.57 -7.51 3.74
C VAL A 277 -1.41 -8.39 4.65
N VAL A 278 -0.86 -8.96 5.73
CA VAL A 278 -1.62 -9.85 6.62
C VAL A 278 -2.62 -9.05 7.46
N ALA A 279 -3.89 -9.45 7.37
CA ALA A 279 -4.98 -8.96 8.20
C ALA A 279 -5.60 -10.14 8.96
N GLY A 280 -5.46 -10.10 10.30
CA GLY A 280 -5.79 -11.25 11.15
C GLY A 280 -4.87 -12.44 10.87
N GLU A 281 -5.45 -13.59 10.49
CA GLU A 281 -4.69 -14.80 10.15
C GLU A 281 -4.53 -15.02 8.63
N ARG A 282 -5.00 -14.07 7.82
CA ARG A 282 -5.07 -14.20 6.35
C ARG A 282 -4.24 -13.13 5.66
N PHE A 283 -3.62 -13.52 4.55
CA PHE A 283 -2.95 -12.59 3.64
C PHE A 283 -4.03 -11.83 2.87
N ASP A 284 -3.92 -10.50 2.87
CA ASP A 284 -4.87 -9.55 2.26
C ASP A 284 -6.31 -9.75 2.74
N GLY A 285 -6.49 -10.28 3.95
CA GLY A 285 -7.79 -10.63 4.54
C GLY A 285 -8.47 -11.88 3.94
N LEU A 286 -7.99 -12.40 2.81
CA LEU A 286 -8.68 -13.47 2.05
C LEU A 286 -7.94 -14.81 2.07
N TRP A 287 -6.62 -14.80 1.97
CA TRP A 287 -5.85 -15.97 1.59
C TRP A 287 -5.18 -16.65 2.77
N ARG A 288 -5.14 -17.99 2.77
CA ARG A 288 -4.20 -18.74 3.61
C ARG A 288 -2.78 -18.62 3.03
N LYS A 289 -1.77 -18.84 3.87
CA LYS A 289 -0.36 -18.81 3.45
C LYS A 289 -0.12 -19.72 2.23
N GLY A 290 0.43 -19.14 1.16
CA GLY A 290 0.75 -19.85 -0.09
C GLY A 290 -0.44 -20.20 -0.99
N GLU A 291 -1.67 -19.98 -0.53
CA GLU A 291 -2.87 -20.33 -1.28
C GLU A 291 -3.02 -19.49 -2.55
N PHE A 292 -2.79 -18.18 -2.44
CA PHE A 292 -2.86 -17.26 -3.58
C PHE A 292 -1.86 -17.63 -4.69
N ALA A 293 -0.58 -17.75 -4.35
CA ALA A 293 0.48 -18.09 -5.29
C ALA A 293 0.22 -19.43 -6.00
N ARG A 294 -0.29 -20.44 -5.28
CA ARG A 294 -0.66 -21.74 -5.86
C ARG A 294 -1.79 -21.62 -6.89
N LEU A 295 -2.86 -20.91 -6.54
CA LEU A 295 -4.01 -20.71 -7.43
C LEU A 295 -3.65 -19.88 -8.66
N TYR A 296 -2.76 -18.90 -8.50
CA TYR A 296 -2.22 -18.12 -9.60
C TYR A 296 -1.37 -19.00 -10.53
N ALA A 297 -0.43 -19.78 -9.98
CA ALA A 297 0.43 -20.68 -10.75
C ALA A 297 -0.38 -21.67 -11.61
N GLU A 298 -1.41 -22.28 -11.00
CA GLU A 298 -2.34 -23.20 -11.67
C GLU A 298 -3.06 -22.54 -12.85
N ARG A 299 -3.61 -21.33 -12.66
CA ARG A 299 -4.36 -20.62 -13.71
C ARG A 299 -3.49 -20.01 -14.79
N ALA A 300 -2.31 -19.52 -14.43
CA ALA A 300 -1.35 -18.95 -15.36
C ALA A 300 -0.59 -20.03 -16.15
N GLY A 301 -0.68 -21.30 -15.74
CA GLY A 301 0.08 -22.39 -16.34
C GLY A 301 1.59 -22.23 -16.15
N VAL A 302 2.01 -21.69 -15.00
CA VAL A 302 3.42 -21.45 -14.68
C VAL A 302 3.83 -22.18 -13.41
N GLU A 303 5.12 -22.48 -13.29
CA GLU A 303 5.71 -22.98 -12.06
C GLU A 303 6.33 -21.82 -11.27
N ILE A 304 6.07 -21.78 -9.96
CA ILE A 304 6.66 -20.80 -9.05
C ILE A 304 7.39 -21.58 -7.96
N SER A 305 8.72 -21.58 -8.01
CA SER A 305 9.51 -22.24 -6.98
C SER A 305 9.38 -21.51 -5.63
N PRO A 306 9.52 -22.20 -4.49
CA PRO A 306 9.53 -21.56 -3.17
C PRO A 306 10.58 -20.46 -3.03
N GLU A 307 11.75 -20.61 -3.68
CA GLU A 307 12.84 -19.66 -3.68
C GLU A 307 12.47 -18.40 -4.46
N ALA A 308 11.88 -18.56 -5.66
CA ALA A 308 11.37 -17.44 -6.45
C ALA A 308 10.29 -16.69 -5.66
N LEU A 309 9.30 -17.40 -5.10
CA LEU A 309 8.25 -16.76 -4.31
C LEU A 309 8.82 -16.00 -3.11
N ARG A 310 9.80 -16.58 -2.40
CA ARG A 310 10.48 -15.92 -1.28
C ARG A 310 11.18 -14.64 -1.74
N TYR A 311 11.86 -14.65 -2.89
CA TYR A 311 12.50 -13.47 -3.45
C TYR A 311 11.50 -12.33 -3.66
N TYR A 312 10.39 -12.62 -4.33
CA TYR A 312 9.36 -11.61 -4.61
C TYR A 312 8.64 -11.12 -3.35
N ILE A 313 8.51 -11.95 -2.31
CA ILE A 313 8.02 -11.51 -0.99
C ILE A 313 9.01 -10.54 -0.33
N VAL A 314 10.32 -10.79 -0.39
CA VAL A 314 11.33 -9.84 0.12
C VAL A 314 11.25 -8.53 -0.64
N LEU A 315 11.15 -8.58 -1.98
CA LEU A 315 11.06 -7.39 -2.82
C LEU A 315 9.79 -6.58 -2.51
N ALA A 316 8.65 -7.24 -2.32
CA ALA A 316 7.42 -6.60 -1.89
C ALA A 316 7.58 -5.90 -0.53
N ALA A 317 8.17 -6.56 0.46
CA ALA A 317 8.41 -5.97 1.77
C ALA A 317 9.38 -4.78 1.71
N PHE A 318 10.40 -4.84 0.84
CA PHE A 318 11.35 -3.75 0.60
C PHE A 318 10.67 -2.55 -0.06
N LYS A 319 9.83 -2.80 -1.07
CA LYS A 319 8.96 -1.80 -1.71
C LYS A 319 8.06 -1.10 -0.70
N VAL A 320 7.34 -1.87 0.12
CA VAL A 320 6.43 -1.31 1.13
C VAL A 320 7.21 -0.45 2.12
N ALA A 321 8.42 -0.87 2.54
CA ALA A 321 9.28 -0.03 3.36
C ALA A 321 9.64 1.30 2.66
N GLY A 322 10.03 1.25 1.39
CA GLY A 322 10.29 2.44 0.57
C GLY A 322 9.10 3.39 0.47
N LEU A 323 7.88 2.87 0.28
CA LEU A 323 6.65 3.66 0.27
C LEU A 323 6.43 4.43 1.57
N TRP A 324 6.50 3.74 2.71
CA TRP A 324 6.33 4.39 4.01
C TRP A 324 7.44 5.40 4.29
N VAL A 325 8.67 5.11 3.86
CA VAL A 325 9.78 6.05 3.93
C VAL A 325 9.49 7.32 3.12
N ASN A 326 8.97 7.19 1.89
CA ASN A 326 8.65 8.36 1.06
C ASN A 326 7.59 9.25 1.72
N SER A 327 6.56 8.64 2.32
CA SER A 327 5.52 9.36 3.08
C SER A 327 6.11 10.22 4.19
N THR A 328 7.15 9.74 4.89
CA THR A 328 7.83 10.53 5.93
C THR A 328 8.67 11.68 5.39
N ARG A 329 9.15 11.58 4.15
CA ARG A 329 10.02 12.59 3.52
C ARG A 329 9.24 13.77 2.96
N THR A 330 8.08 13.50 2.36
CA THR A 330 7.34 14.50 1.57
C THR A 330 6.40 15.35 2.40
N ALA A 331 6.05 14.92 3.60
CA ALA A 331 5.29 15.72 4.53
C ALA A 331 6.23 16.75 5.17
N GLY A 332 6.22 17.97 4.65
CA GLY A 332 7.17 19.03 5.02
C GLY A 332 7.11 19.42 6.51
N HIS A 333 8.10 20.21 6.93
CA HIS A 333 8.34 20.72 8.30
C HIS A 333 7.16 21.48 8.97
N GLY A 334 6.02 21.67 8.29
CA GLY A 334 4.87 22.43 8.78
C GLY A 334 3.52 21.70 8.78
N ALA A 335 3.43 20.46 8.28
CA ALA A 335 2.19 19.68 8.27
C ALA A 335 2.44 18.30 8.86
N MET A 336 2.72 18.25 10.17
CA MET A 336 2.85 16.98 10.90
C MET A 336 1.48 16.31 11.04
N SER A 337 1.14 15.44 10.11
CA SER A 337 -0.10 14.65 10.18
C SER A 337 0.13 13.31 10.91
N LEU A 338 -0.95 12.73 11.44
CA LEU A 338 -0.98 11.36 11.99
C LEU A 338 -0.44 10.31 11.00
N ASP A 339 -0.46 10.60 9.71
CA ASP A 339 0.01 9.69 8.66
C ASP A 339 1.54 9.61 8.61
N ILE A 340 2.27 10.68 8.96
CA ILE A 340 3.73 10.64 9.11
C ILE A 340 4.11 9.76 10.32
N LEU A 341 3.37 9.89 11.42
CA LEU A 341 3.58 9.11 12.64
C LEU A 341 3.35 7.61 12.37
N ARG A 342 2.24 7.29 11.66
CA ARG A 342 1.96 5.94 11.20
C ARG A 342 3.00 5.42 10.22
N ALA A 343 3.51 6.26 9.32
CA ALA A 343 4.55 5.88 8.38
C ALA A 343 5.87 5.53 9.07
N GLY A 344 6.29 6.35 10.04
CA GLY A 344 7.48 6.07 10.86
C GLY A 344 7.36 4.75 11.63
N PHE A 345 6.20 4.48 12.25
CA PHE A 345 5.93 3.22 12.94
C PHE A 345 5.92 2.02 11.98
N SER A 346 5.31 2.19 10.80
CA SER A 346 5.23 1.12 9.80
C SER A 346 6.60 0.67 9.33
N VAL A 347 7.58 1.59 9.20
CA VAL A 347 8.98 1.24 8.88
C VAL A 347 9.56 0.28 9.93
N LEU A 348 9.24 0.42 11.21
CA LEU A 348 9.73 -0.47 12.28
C LEU A 348 9.14 -1.89 12.15
N THR A 349 7.84 -2.00 11.92
CA THR A 349 7.18 -3.29 11.67
C THR A 349 7.71 -3.96 10.41
N LEU A 350 8.06 -3.17 9.39
CA LEU A 350 8.60 -3.66 8.13
C LEU A 350 10.05 -4.13 8.25
N ARG A 351 10.89 -3.49 9.07
CA ARG A 351 12.22 -4.01 9.42
C ARG A 351 12.13 -5.41 10.00
N ARG A 352 11.22 -5.63 10.96
CA ARG A 352 11.01 -6.95 11.56
C ARG A 352 10.50 -7.96 10.53
N THR A 353 9.56 -7.55 9.67
CA THR A 353 9.02 -8.40 8.60
C THR A 353 10.12 -8.82 7.63
N LEU A 354 10.92 -7.87 7.13
CA LEU A 354 12.08 -8.14 6.27
C LEU A 354 13.06 -9.10 6.94
N ALA A 355 13.40 -8.85 8.21
CA ALA A 355 14.29 -9.73 8.96
C ALA A 355 13.74 -11.17 9.10
N GLN A 356 12.43 -11.34 9.29
CA GLN A 356 11.79 -12.65 9.37
C GLN A 356 11.75 -13.38 8.02
N VAL A 357 11.43 -12.69 6.93
CA VAL A 357 11.40 -13.30 5.58
C VAL A 357 12.82 -13.67 5.13
N LEU A 358 13.81 -12.84 5.48
CA LEU A 358 15.23 -13.10 5.23
C LEU A 358 15.82 -14.16 6.15
N GLY A 359 15.08 -14.61 7.18
CA GLY A 359 15.53 -15.63 8.13
C GLY A 359 16.57 -15.13 9.14
N LEU A 360 16.70 -13.81 9.29
CA LEU A 360 17.58 -13.16 10.28
C LEU A 360 17.05 -13.32 11.70
N VAL A 361 15.74 -13.48 11.86
CA VAL A 361 15.05 -13.61 13.15
C VAL A 361 13.98 -14.71 13.03
N PRO A 362 13.75 -15.54 14.07
CA PRO A 362 12.70 -16.56 14.04
C PRO A 362 11.32 -15.99 13.70
N GLN A 363 10.53 -16.75 12.92
CA GLN A 363 9.10 -16.50 12.77
C GLN A 363 8.44 -16.79 14.13
N ALA A 364 7.91 -15.78 14.80
CA ALA A 364 7.30 -15.96 16.12
C ALA A 364 6.13 -16.93 16.03
N GLN A 365 6.24 -18.11 16.65
CA GLN A 365 5.11 -18.98 16.90
C GLN A 365 4.38 -18.49 18.16
N ARG A 366 3.37 -17.61 17.99
CA ARG A 366 2.48 -17.09 19.06
C ARG A 366 3.22 -16.36 20.21
N PRO A 367 2.52 -15.58 21.08
CA PRO A 367 3.19 -14.65 21.98
C PRO A 367 3.96 -15.43 23.05
N VAL A 368 5.30 -15.37 22.97
CA VAL A 368 6.19 -15.91 24.00
C VAL A 368 6.17 -14.93 25.16
N SER A 369 5.77 -15.42 26.34
CA SER A 369 5.89 -14.71 27.60
C SER A 369 7.34 -14.24 27.83
N PRO A 370 7.55 -13.10 28.50
CA PRO A 370 8.85 -12.44 28.52
C PRO A 370 9.83 -13.21 29.40
N SER A 371 10.75 -13.96 28.78
CA SER A 371 12.05 -14.20 29.38
C SER A 371 13.14 -14.23 28.32
N ALA A 372 13.88 -13.13 28.21
CA ALA A 372 14.98 -12.90 27.27
C ALA A 372 16.15 -13.90 27.40
N ARG A 373 16.17 -14.75 28.44
CA ARG A 373 17.28 -15.66 28.72
C ARG A 373 17.28 -16.92 27.83
N THR A 374 16.15 -17.29 27.23
CA THR A 374 16.04 -18.56 26.48
C THR A 374 16.36 -18.39 24.99
N ALA A 375 16.27 -17.17 24.44
CA ALA A 375 16.50 -16.89 23.02
C ALA A 375 17.99 -16.96 22.61
N SER A 376 18.91 -16.63 23.52
CA SER A 376 20.36 -16.66 23.28
C SER A 376 20.91 -18.09 23.09
N ALA A 377 20.25 -19.08 23.69
CA ALA A 377 20.68 -20.49 23.61
C ALA A 377 20.25 -21.21 22.32
N ALA A 378 19.27 -20.68 21.56
CA ALA A 378 18.66 -21.36 20.41
C ALA A 378 19.24 -20.97 19.04
N LEU A 379 20.13 -19.97 18.98
CA LEU A 379 20.80 -19.49 17.75
C LEU A 379 21.99 -20.39 17.35
N LYS A 380 21.72 -21.65 17.01
CA LYS A 380 22.62 -22.47 16.18
C LYS A 380 21.96 -22.65 14.81
N LEU A 381 22.29 -21.79 13.85
CA LEU A 381 21.85 -21.96 12.47
C LEU A 381 22.70 -23.03 11.76
N ARG A 382 22.00 -23.98 11.13
CA ARG A 382 22.53 -24.98 10.20
C ARG A 382 22.75 -24.32 8.83
N ASP A 383 23.81 -23.53 8.67
CA ASP A 383 24.44 -23.34 7.35
C ASP A 383 25.86 -22.78 7.54
N GLY A 384 26.84 -23.46 6.96
CA GLY A 384 28.27 -23.23 7.16
C GLY A 384 28.86 -22.14 6.26
N SER A 385 28.11 -21.09 5.93
CA SER A 385 28.59 -20.00 5.09
C SER A 385 29.24 -18.87 5.90
N ARG A 386 30.30 -18.27 5.33
CA ARG A 386 31.31 -17.41 5.98
C ARG A 386 30.85 -16.02 6.48
N ASP A 387 29.55 -15.74 6.60
CA ASP A 387 29.02 -14.45 7.10
C ASP A 387 28.35 -14.54 8.49
N SER A 388 28.66 -15.59 9.26
CA SER A 388 28.13 -15.81 10.61
C SER A 388 28.39 -14.64 11.58
N ALA A 389 29.51 -13.90 11.45
CA ALA A 389 29.87 -12.84 12.40
C ALA A 389 29.05 -11.53 12.20
N LEU A 390 28.83 -11.11 10.95
CA LEU A 390 27.96 -9.97 10.63
C LEU A 390 26.50 -10.29 11.00
N PHE A 391 26.08 -11.53 10.71
CA PHE A 391 24.76 -12.06 11.06
C PHE A 391 24.53 -12.06 12.57
N THR A 392 25.46 -12.61 13.35
CA THR A 392 25.40 -12.59 14.81
C THR A 392 25.43 -11.16 15.34
N SER A 393 26.22 -10.26 14.78
CA SER A 393 26.27 -8.86 15.21
C SER A 393 24.99 -8.07 14.89
N ILE A 394 24.33 -8.30 13.75
CA ILE A 394 23.04 -7.66 13.41
C ILE A 394 21.92 -8.24 14.28
N ALA A 395 21.83 -9.57 14.43
CA ALA A 395 20.85 -10.20 15.30
C ALA A 395 21.05 -9.79 16.76
N ARG A 396 22.30 -9.72 17.22
CA ARG A 396 22.68 -9.22 18.54
C ARG A 396 22.33 -7.73 18.71
N ALA A 397 22.58 -6.88 17.72
CA ALA A 397 22.20 -5.46 17.78
C ALA A 397 20.67 -5.26 17.79
N LEU A 398 19.91 -6.12 17.11
CA LEU A 398 18.44 -6.13 17.13
C LEU A 398 17.86 -6.70 18.43
N LEU A 399 18.61 -7.53 19.17
CA LEU A 399 18.17 -8.22 20.39
C LEU A 399 18.74 -7.66 21.71
N GLU A 400 19.93 -7.01 21.70
CA GLU A 400 20.70 -6.62 22.89
C GLU A 400 20.78 -5.09 23.14
N ARG A 401 20.13 -4.24 22.35
CA ARG A 401 19.96 -2.80 22.67
C ARG A 401 18.51 -2.38 22.53
N PRO A 402 17.96 -1.56 23.44
CA PRO A 402 16.52 -1.36 23.55
C PRO A 402 16.09 -0.34 22.50
N PRO A 403 15.43 -0.75 21.40
CA PRO A 403 14.83 0.22 20.49
C PRO A 403 13.64 0.87 21.21
N PHE A 404 12.93 0.09 22.01
CA PHE A 404 11.71 0.48 22.71
C PHE A 404 11.91 1.58 23.77
N GLU A 405 12.98 1.53 24.57
CA GLU A 405 13.20 2.51 25.66
C GLU A 405 13.72 3.85 25.12
N GLN A 406 14.63 3.83 24.14
CA GLN A 406 15.09 5.05 23.45
C GLN A 406 14.00 5.65 22.55
N GLU A 407 13.10 4.82 21.99
CA GLU A 407 11.93 5.27 21.26
C GLU A 407 10.87 5.87 22.20
N LEU A 408 10.60 5.28 23.37
CA LEU A 408 9.75 5.88 24.41
C LEU A 408 10.31 7.22 24.88
N GLU A 409 11.63 7.32 25.04
CA GLU A 409 12.31 8.55 25.42
C GLU A 409 12.21 9.63 24.31
N PHE A 410 12.37 9.26 23.04
CA PHE A 410 12.16 10.16 21.90
C PHE A 410 10.70 10.65 21.83
N TRP A 411 9.73 9.74 21.95
CA TRP A 411 8.31 10.07 21.88
C TRP A 411 7.80 10.84 23.12
N SER A 412 8.36 10.57 24.31
CA SER A 412 8.11 11.33 25.54
C SER A 412 8.64 12.76 25.46
N ARG A 413 9.87 12.95 24.94
CA ARG A 413 10.44 14.27 24.66
C ARG A 413 9.65 15.04 23.61
N TYR A 414 9.16 14.36 22.58
CA TYR A 414 8.33 14.95 21.54
C TYR A 414 6.94 15.37 22.04
N ALA A 415 6.27 14.55 22.86
CA ALA A 415 4.99 14.92 23.48
C ALA A 415 5.12 16.12 24.44
N THR A 416 6.25 16.21 25.15
CA THR A 416 6.58 17.34 26.02
C THR A 416 6.86 18.61 25.20
N TRP A 417 7.51 18.48 24.03
CA TRP A 417 7.73 19.57 23.09
C TRP A 417 6.43 20.09 22.44
N VAL A 418 5.52 19.19 22.04
CA VAL A 418 4.18 19.57 21.51
C VAL A 418 3.33 20.24 22.58
N GLY A 419 3.36 19.74 23.82
CA GLY A 419 2.64 20.37 24.95
C GLY A 419 3.16 21.76 25.34
N SER A 420 4.42 22.07 25.04
CA SER A 420 5.05 23.36 25.36
C SER A 420 5.01 24.38 24.22
N SER A 421 4.68 23.97 22.99
CA SER A 421 4.64 24.84 21.80
C SER A 421 3.25 25.37 21.44
N GLY A 422 2.22 25.09 22.27
CA GLY A 422 0.92 25.77 22.24
C GLY A 422 0.04 25.50 21.00
N GLN A 423 0.47 24.61 20.09
CA GLN A 423 -0.31 24.18 18.92
C GLN A 423 -0.71 22.71 19.10
N ALA A 424 -2.03 22.49 19.22
CA ALA A 424 -2.75 21.23 19.44
C ALA A 424 -2.97 20.78 20.90
N ALA A 425 -4.15 20.20 21.12
CA ALA A 425 -4.61 19.71 22.42
C ALA A 425 -3.64 18.66 23.00
N PRO A 426 -3.48 18.62 24.35
CA PRO A 426 -2.53 17.73 25.00
C PRO A 426 -2.83 16.26 24.64
N VAL A 427 -1.84 15.59 24.04
CA VAL A 427 -1.90 14.17 23.74
C VAL A 427 -1.75 13.40 25.06
N ASP A 428 -2.75 12.59 25.41
CA ASP A 428 -2.68 11.71 26.57
C ASP A 428 -1.68 10.56 26.29
N LEU A 429 -0.47 10.73 26.83
CA LEU A 429 0.63 9.78 26.71
C LEU A 429 0.30 8.39 27.26
N ALA A 430 -0.55 8.30 28.29
CA ALA A 430 -1.00 7.01 28.83
C ALA A 430 -1.89 6.29 27.83
N GLN A 431 -2.75 7.04 27.14
CA GLN A 431 -3.63 6.49 26.11
C GLN A 431 -2.86 6.04 24.85
N VAL A 432 -1.78 6.73 24.49
CA VAL A 432 -0.88 6.34 23.39
C VAL A 432 -0.09 5.09 23.75
N ALA A 433 0.51 5.04 24.95
CA ALA A 433 1.25 3.87 25.43
C ALA A 433 0.35 2.62 25.53
N ALA A 434 -0.87 2.78 26.03
CA ALA A 434 -1.87 1.73 26.14
C ALA A 434 -2.29 1.16 24.77
N ARG A 435 -2.50 2.03 23.78
CA ARG A 435 -2.79 1.61 22.39
C ARG A 435 -1.62 0.92 21.70
N LEU A 436 -0.38 1.27 22.07
CA LEU A 436 0.84 0.66 21.53
C LEU A 436 1.17 -0.68 22.18
N LEU A 437 0.78 -0.87 23.44
CA LEU A 437 0.99 -2.09 24.22
C LEU A 437 -0.19 -3.08 24.15
N ASP A 438 -1.29 -2.69 23.48
CA ASP A 438 -2.58 -3.39 23.52
C ASP A 438 -3.04 -3.70 24.96
N ALA A 439 -2.72 -2.76 25.88
CA ALA A 439 -3.01 -2.83 27.30
C ALA A 439 -4.05 -1.75 27.68
N PRO A 440 -4.83 -1.94 28.75
CA PRO A 440 -5.73 -0.90 29.24
C PRO A 440 -4.95 0.37 29.63
N PRO A 441 -5.53 1.59 29.45
CA PRO A 441 -4.88 2.85 29.83
C PRO A 441 -4.41 2.93 31.29
N ASP A 442 -4.93 2.06 32.15
CA ASP A 442 -4.69 2.09 33.59
C ASP A 442 -3.60 1.08 34.03
N ASP A 443 -3.00 0.33 33.09
CA ASP A 443 -2.01 -0.72 33.37
C ASP A 443 -0.78 -0.13 34.09
N ALA A 444 -0.45 -0.69 35.25
CA ALA A 444 0.67 -0.27 36.10
C ALA A 444 2.01 -0.35 35.35
N THR A 445 2.12 -1.28 34.39
CA THR A 445 3.29 -1.48 33.54
C THR A 445 3.57 -0.26 32.65
N ALA A 446 2.52 0.37 32.12
CA ALA A 446 2.65 1.56 31.28
C ALA A 446 3.08 2.79 32.09
N ARG A 447 2.61 2.89 33.35
CA ARG A 447 3.00 3.96 34.28
C ARG A 447 4.45 3.85 34.75
N ASP A 448 4.92 2.63 35.04
CA ASP A 448 6.31 2.40 35.45
C ASP A 448 7.33 2.73 34.34
N LEU A 449 7.00 2.41 33.09
CA LEU A 449 7.83 2.76 31.93
C LEU A 449 7.92 4.27 31.71
N LEU A 450 6.81 5.00 31.94
CA LEU A 450 6.78 6.47 31.87
C LEU A 450 7.59 7.12 33.01
N ALA A 451 7.55 6.55 34.22
CA ALA A 451 8.32 7.05 35.35
C ALA A 451 9.83 6.86 35.16
N GLN A 452 10.26 5.74 34.58
CA GLN A 452 11.68 5.46 34.31
C GLN A 452 12.28 6.37 33.23
N ALA A 453 11.47 6.83 32.26
CA ALA A 453 11.91 7.76 31.21
C ALA A 453 12.17 9.19 31.74
N ALA A 454 11.66 9.54 32.92
CA ALA A 454 11.79 10.89 33.49
C ALA A 454 13.11 11.13 34.24
N GLU A 455 13.89 10.08 34.57
CA GLU A 455 15.07 10.19 35.45
C GLU A 455 16.44 10.15 34.74
N LEU A 456 16.50 10.15 33.39
CA LEU A 456 17.78 10.06 32.67
C LEU A 456 18.46 11.44 32.47
N PRO A 457 19.71 11.66 32.96
CA PRO A 457 20.38 12.95 32.85
C PRO A 457 20.92 13.23 31.44
N PHE A 458 20.71 14.47 31.00
CA PHE A 458 21.02 15.04 29.69
C PHE A 458 22.49 15.52 29.62
N ALA A 459 23.35 14.91 28.80
CA ALA A 459 24.64 15.52 28.48
C ALA A 459 25.14 15.15 27.07
N MET A 460 25.03 16.14 26.18
CA MET A 460 25.79 16.40 24.97
C MET A 460 25.59 15.50 23.74
N TRP A 461 24.89 16.05 22.74
CA TRP A 461 25.36 16.01 21.36
C TRP A 461 25.16 17.40 20.72
N PRO A 462 26.16 17.98 20.01
CA PRO A 462 26.01 19.20 19.22
C PRO A 462 25.08 19.06 18.02
#